data_AF-A0A9W7Q6P9-F1
#
_entry.id   AF-A0A9W7Q6P9-F1
#
_cell.length_a   1.000
_cell.length_b   1.000
_cell.length_c   1.000
_cell.angle_alpha   90.00
_cell.angle_beta   90.00
_cell.angle_gamma   90.00
#
_symmetry.space_group_name_H-M   'P 1'
#
loop_
_entity.id
_entity.type
_entity.pdbx_description
1 polymer ?
#
loop_
_entity_poly.entity_id
_entity_poly.type
_entity_poly.pdbx_seq_one_letter_code
_entity_poly.pdbx_strand_id
1 'polypeptide(L)'
;MNELIVRLISVFDELETRVDKQTWEEKIYRLTANFKGLAKDFTELFQNPLYVQLLAGTKISFEFIYDGPPIRNYEYIEYIKDGLIPEDSEITLTISLNKENLLELSQNTLLFFKLDTFKEVLQFENPDFISFLKNYDNNKNIDIFLPIEETITNDLITIFPLRQFNGQVPSYIKEEWKEKIKRIKEDRDDLSRVAEFYPIPNMFKLQNNVHQTINQVFNTNLFYLSLLHIANKTKEQTFIIRGQKNLEINWDTTFIPAHADILFQIFKFSFGQEQTEDKLEITRNIITIYLHEENLQALDLQLDKMKQTIERHFSLYVQDKIKKFFDDTKDAIELARKYALEAKEAADKIVGNINTAIIALITAVFSGIVIMSRGNYMFFIAALSLHILYFILSFGFNRHFALKKKDDILQIYDLTNDKFANISDEEKKEIKKEYVEPALKTIDTNLKKYGILSLTLITIMVLLMFGARTFSEQLKEQPIKKDVVPEQKEKVVPEQKEKVVPEQKEIVVPEQKEKVVPEQKEKVVPEQKEIIVPKEPVPERSSSSE
;
A
#
# COMPACT_ATOMS: atom_id res chain seq x y z
N MET A 1 -21.65 23.03 -45.07
CA MET A 1 -21.09 21.75 -44.60
C MET A 1 -22.18 20.75 -44.22
N ASN A 2 -23.18 21.11 -43.39
CA ASN A 2 -24.33 20.23 -43.10
C ASN A 2 -25.09 19.80 -44.37
N GLU A 3 -25.39 20.76 -45.23
CA GLU A 3 -26.07 20.50 -46.51
C GLU A 3 -25.29 19.54 -47.42
N LEU A 4 -23.96 19.52 -47.35
CA LEU A 4 -23.11 18.62 -48.14
C LEU A 4 -23.29 17.16 -47.69
N ILE A 5 -23.28 16.92 -46.38
CA ILE A 5 -23.46 15.58 -45.82
C ILE A 5 -24.87 15.06 -46.09
N VAL A 6 -25.89 15.90 -45.88
CA VAL A 6 -27.27 15.52 -46.17
C VAL A 6 -27.43 15.13 -47.64
N ARG A 7 -26.85 15.91 -48.57
CA ARG A 7 -26.87 15.58 -50.01
C ARG A 7 -26.10 14.29 -50.33
N LEU A 8 -24.94 14.07 -49.72
CA LEU A 8 -24.16 12.83 -49.89
C LEU A 8 -24.94 11.60 -49.43
N ILE A 9 -25.56 11.69 -48.24
CA ILE A 9 -26.42 10.63 -47.72
C ILE A 9 -27.57 10.35 -48.69
N SER A 10 -28.27 11.39 -49.19
CA SER A 10 -29.36 11.21 -50.14
C SER A 10 -28.91 10.55 -51.45
N VAL A 11 -27.73 10.91 -51.97
CA VAL A 11 -27.17 10.27 -53.19
C VAL A 11 -26.85 8.80 -52.93
N PHE A 12 -26.24 8.48 -51.79
CA PHE A 12 -25.94 7.09 -51.44
C PHE A 12 -27.20 6.26 -51.20
N ASP A 13 -28.18 6.78 -50.46
CA ASP A 13 -29.46 6.11 -50.23
C ASP A 13 -30.17 5.82 -51.56
N GLU A 14 -30.16 6.77 -52.50
CA GLU A 14 -30.81 6.58 -53.80
C GLU A 14 -30.06 5.59 -54.70
N LEU A 15 -28.71 5.65 -54.73
CA LEU A 15 -27.89 4.66 -55.44
C LEU A 15 -28.13 3.25 -54.90
N GLU A 16 -28.21 3.10 -53.59
CA GLU A 16 -28.47 1.82 -52.91
C GLU A 16 -29.80 1.19 -53.29
N THR A 17 -30.83 2.01 -53.56
CA THR A 17 -32.14 1.52 -54.01
C THR A 17 -32.21 1.17 -55.49
N ARG A 18 -31.28 1.70 -56.30
CA ARG A 18 -31.30 1.60 -57.77
C ARG A 18 -30.39 0.52 -58.33
N VAL A 19 -29.38 0.08 -57.58
CA VAL A 19 -28.37 -0.86 -58.07
C VAL A 19 -28.35 -2.18 -57.28
N ASP A 20 -28.17 -3.29 -57.98
CA ASP A 20 -28.22 -4.63 -57.37
C ASP A 20 -26.93 -5.00 -56.62
N LYS A 21 -25.79 -4.41 -56.98
CA LYS A 21 -24.48 -4.75 -56.42
C LYS A 21 -23.75 -3.50 -55.98
N GLN A 22 -23.25 -3.53 -54.75
CA GLN A 22 -22.45 -2.46 -54.20
C GLN A 22 -21.32 -2.98 -53.31
N THR A 23 -20.21 -2.25 -53.28
CA THR A 23 -19.10 -2.47 -52.34
C THR A 23 -18.66 -1.16 -51.73
N TRP A 24 -18.39 -1.20 -50.42
CA TRP A 24 -17.98 -0.04 -49.64
C TRP A 24 -16.62 -0.32 -49.02
N GLU A 25 -15.65 0.56 -49.30
CA GLU A 25 -14.34 0.59 -48.66
C GLU A 25 -14.21 1.92 -47.92
N GLU A 26 -14.61 1.93 -46.65
CA GLU A 26 -14.50 3.09 -45.79
C GLU A 26 -13.34 2.95 -44.80
N LYS A 27 -12.57 4.02 -44.61
CA LYS A 27 -11.52 4.18 -43.60
C LYS A 27 -11.74 5.47 -42.83
N ILE A 28 -10.91 5.79 -41.84
CA ILE A 28 -11.08 7.03 -41.04
C ILE A 28 -11.17 8.30 -41.91
N TYR A 29 -10.27 8.46 -42.90
CA TYR A 29 -10.18 9.68 -43.71
C TYR A 29 -10.59 9.51 -45.18
N ARG A 30 -10.91 8.29 -45.62
CA ARG A 30 -11.22 7.98 -47.02
C ARG A 30 -12.46 7.11 -47.11
N LEU A 31 -13.23 7.28 -48.17
CA LEU A 31 -14.34 6.43 -48.51
C LEU A 31 -14.32 6.19 -50.02
N THR A 32 -14.38 4.93 -50.43
CA THR A 32 -14.62 4.52 -51.81
C THR A 32 -15.86 3.63 -51.83
N ALA A 33 -16.87 4.00 -52.61
CA ALA A 33 -18.08 3.22 -52.80
C ALA A 33 -18.24 2.88 -54.29
N ASN A 34 -18.44 1.60 -54.60
CA ASN A 34 -18.69 1.14 -55.96
C ASN A 34 -20.13 0.68 -56.07
N PHE A 35 -20.82 1.14 -57.10
CA PHE A 35 -22.20 0.80 -57.42
C PHE A 35 -22.24 0.22 -58.81
N LYS A 36 -22.79 -0.99 -58.96
CA LYS A 36 -22.85 -1.71 -60.23
C LYS A 36 -24.30 -1.97 -60.60
N GLY A 37 -24.73 -1.41 -61.73
CA GLY A 37 -26.12 -1.45 -62.21
C GLY A 37 -26.20 -1.20 -63.72
N LEU A 38 -27.42 -1.05 -64.25
CA LEU A 38 -27.61 -0.76 -65.67
C LEU A 38 -27.39 0.74 -65.94
N ALA A 39 -26.94 1.06 -67.15
CA ALA A 39 -26.64 2.43 -67.56
C ALA A 39 -27.83 3.39 -67.34
N LYS A 40 -29.05 2.92 -67.60
CA LYS A 40 -30.29 3.68 -67.36
C LYS A 40 -30.51 4.06 -65.90
N ASP A 41 -30.16 3.19 -64.95
CA ASP A 41 -30.39 3.41 -63.52
C ASP A 41 -29.58 4.62 -63.00
N PHE A 42 -28.36 4.79 -63.52
CA PHE A 42 -27.51 5.94 -63.25
C PHE A 42 -27.98 7.20 -63.98
N THR A 43 -28.48 7.05 -65.21
CA THR A 43 -28.94 8.19 -66.01
C THR A 43 -30.12 8.90 -65.37
N GLU A 44 -31.07 8.16 -64.78
CA GLU A 44 -32.19 8.71 -64.03
C GLU A 44 -31.75 9.49 -62.79
N LEU A 45 -30.81 8.92 -62.01
CA LEU A 45 -30.26 9.57 -60.81
C LEU A 45 -29.67 10.94 -61.14
N PHE A 46 -28.89 11.03 -62.23
CA PHE A 46 -28.24 12.27 -62.63
C PHE A 46 -29.13 13.24 -63.42
N GLN A 47 -30.45 12.99 -63.51
CA GLN A 47 -31.40 14.04 -63.90
C GLN A 47 -31.58 15.08 -62.79
N ASN A 48 -31.31 14.72 -61.53
CA ASN A 48 -31.39 15.65 -60.41
C ASN A 48 -30.22 16.66 -60.45
N PRO A 49 -30.48 17.97 -60.68
CA PRO A 49 -29.42 18.96 -60.80
C PRO A 49 -28.57 19.11 -59.54
N LEU A 50 -29.12 18.79 -58.37
CA LEU A 50 -28.40 18.87 -57.10
C LEU A 50 -27.32 17.78 -56.99
N TYR A 51 -27.57 16.59 -57.52
CA TYR A 51 -26.60 15.50 -57.52
C TYR A 51 -25.50 15.73 -58.53
N VAL A 52 -25.87 16.23 -59.71
CA VAL A 52 -24.92 16.70 -60.72
C VAL A 52 -24.01 17.76 -60.12
N GLN A 53 -24.56 18.79 -59.47
CA GLN A 53 -23.75 19.84 -58.85
C GLN A 53 -22.84 19.31 -57.73
N LEU A 54 -23.34 18.38 -56.91
CA LEU A 54 -22.58 17.77 -55.83
C LEU A 54 -21.33 17.06 -56.35
N LEU A 55 -21.50 16.22 -57.36
CA LEU A 55 -20.42 15.41 -57.90
C LEU A 55 -19.45 16.23 -58.77
N ALA A 56 -19.81 17.46 -59.16
CA ALA A 56 -19.04 18.25 -60.12
C ALA A 56 -17.87 18.97 -59.45
N GLY A 57 -17.82 18.90 -58.13
CA GLY A 57 -16.77 19.49 -57.33
C GLY A 57 -15.44 18.75 -57.49
N THR A 58 -14.35 19.48 -57.32
CA THR A 58 -12.98 18.94 -57.39
C THR A 58 -12.59 18.06 -56.20
N LYS A 59 -13.40 18.04 -55.14
CA LYS A 59 -13.13 17.31 -53.89
C LYS A 59 -13.78 15.92 -53.83
N ILE A 60 -14.65 15.59 -54.79
CA ILE A 60 -15.31 14.29 -54.91
C ILE A 60 -14.84 13.69 -56.25
N SER A 61 -14.27 12.50 -56.21
CA SER A 61 -13.87 11.80 -57.44
C SER A 61 -14.95 10.80 -57.82
N PHE A 62 -15.39 10.83 -59.07
CA PHE A 62 -16.34 9.88 -59.63
C PHE A 62 -15.77 9.27 -60.92
N GLU A 63 -15.91 7.95 -61.07
CA GLU A 63 -15.45 7.23 -62.25
C GLU A 63 -16.55 6.28 -62.74
N PHE A 64 -16.89 6.34 -64.02
CA PHE A 64 -17.75 5.37 -64.68
C PHE A 64 -16.89 4.39 -65.48
N ILE A 65 -17.09 3.10 -65.25
CA ILE A 65 -16.36 2.03 -65.94
C ILE A 65 -17.35 1.26 -66.82
N TYR A 66 -17.19 1.42 -68.13
CA TYR A 66 -17.90 0.69 -69.19
C TYR A 66 -16.86 0.16 -70.18
N ASP A 67 -16.68 -1.16 -70.24
CA ASP A 67 -15.81 -1.93 -71.16
C ASP A 67 -14.61 -1.14 -71.75
N GLY A 68 -13.70 -0.66 -70.89
CA GLY A 68 -12.64 0.27 -71.30
C GLY A 68 -12.04 1.09 -70.16
N PRO A 69 -11.23 2.13 -70.47
CA PRO A 69 -10.66 3.01 -69.47
C PRO A 69 -11.76 3.82 -68.73
N PRO A 70 -11.54 4.16 -67.45
CA PRO A 70 -12.53 4.88 -66.65
C PRO A 70 -12.86 6.25 -67.24
N ILE A 71 -14.15 6.54 -67.37
CA ILE A 71 -14.67 7.83 -67.79
C ILE A 71 -14.83 8.70 -66.53
N ARG A 72 -14.00 9.74 -66.43
CA ARG A 72 -13.84 10.55 -65.21
C ARG A 72 -14.63 11.87 -65.23
N ASN A 73 -15.70 11.94 -66.01
CA ASN A 73 -16.43 13.21 -66.19
C ASN A 73 -17.91 13.01 -66.58
N TYR A 74 -18.69 14.11 -66.54
CA TYR A 74 -20.13 14.14 -66.86
C TYR A 74 -20.49 13.69 -68.27
N GLU A 75 -19.50 13.66 -69.15
CA GLU A 75 -19.61 13.17 -70.52
C GLU A 75 -20.22 11.75 -70.59
N TYR A 76 -20.13 10.96 -69.51
CA TYR A 76 -20.83 9.69 -69.41
C TYR A 76 -22.35 9.78 -69.69
N ILE A 77 -23.03 10.79 -69.14
CA ILE A 77 -24.47 10.98 -69.37
C ILE A 77 -24.73 11.32 -70.83
N GLU A 78 -23.84 12.10 -71.44
CA GLU A 78 -23.89 12.44 -72.86
C GLU A 78 -23.64 11.19 -73.71
N TYR A 79 -22.70 10.33 -73.35
CA TYR A 79 -22.43 9.07 -74.05
C TYR A 79 -23.62 8.10 -74.02
N ILE A 80 -24.41 8.05 -72.96
CA ILE A 80 -25.67 7.28 -72.95
C ILE A 80 -26.71 7.95 -73.85
N LYS A 81 -26.92 9.26 -73.73
CA LYS A 81 -27.89 10.01 -74.52
C LYS A 81 -27.60 9.94 -76.03
N ASP A 82 -26.33 9.96 -76.39
CA ASP A 82 -25.85 9.86 -77.77
C ASP A 82 -25.83 8.40 -78.28
N GLY A 83 -26.23 7.43 -77.45
CA GLY A 83 -26.32 6.02 -77.80
C GLY A 83 -24.98 5.29 -77.91
N LEU A 84 -23.89 5.92 -77.45
CA LEU A 84 -22.55 5.32 -77.42
C LEU A 84 -22.42 4.25 -76.33
N ILE A 85 -23.22 4.36 -75.27
CA ILE A 85 -23.37 3.36 -74.22
C ILE A 85 -24.83 2.89 -74.20
N PRO A 86 -25.12 1.63 -74.56
CA PRO A 86 -26.48 1.10 -74.51
C PRO A 86 -27.08 1.15 -73.10
N GLU A 87 -28.36 1.52 -72.98
CA GLU A 87 -29.07 1.67 -71.69
C GLU A 87 -29.07 0.42 -70.81
N ASP A 88 -29.06 -0.77 -71.43
CA ASP A 88 -29.05 -2.07 -70.76
C ASP A 88 -27.62 -2.59 -70.49
N SER A 89 -26.59 -1.76 -70.67
CA SER A 89 -25.21 -2.12 -70.34
C SER A 89 -24.96 -2.07 -68.85
N GLU A 90 -24.22 -3.05 -68.33
CA GLU A 90 -23.79 -3.07 -66.92
C GLU A 90 -22.57 -2.15 -66.73
N ILE A 91 -22.67 -1.23 -65.78
CA ILE A 91 -21.68 -0.17 -65.55
C ILE A 91 -21.39 -0.08 -64.07
N THR A 92 -20.13 0.24 -63.75
CA THR A 92 -19.70 0.49 -62.37
C THR A 92 -19.45 1.98 -62.18
N LEU A 93 -20.15 2.60 -61.23
CA LEU A 93 -19.89 3.93 -60.70
C LEU A 93 -19.05 3.80 -59.43
N THR A 94 -17.85 4.36 -59.45
CA THR A 94 -16.98 4.48 -58.28
C THR A 94 -17.01 5.90 -57.76
N ILE A 95 -17.42 6.10 -56.50
CA ILE A 95 -17.38 7.38 -55.79
C ILE A 95 -16.28 7.33 -54.73
N SER A 96 -15.29 8.20 -54.84
CA SER A 96 -14.17 8.31 -53.90
C SER A 96 -14.12 9.69 -53.22
N LEU A 97 -14.00 9.68 -51.89
CA LEU A 97 -14.03 10.86 -51.02
C LEU A 97 -12.80 10.89 -50.11
N ASN A 98 -12.14 12.06 -50.02
CA ASN A 98 -11.23 12.37 -48.92
C ASN A 98 -12.04 13.11 -47.84
N LYS A 99 -12.45 12.40 -46.79
CA LYS A 99 -13.33 12.93 -45.73
C LYS A 99 -12.69 14.10 -44.99
N GLU A 100 -11.39 14.02 -44.70
CA GLU A 100 -10.64 15.07 -44.01
C GLU A 100 -10.68 16.41 -44.77
N ASN A 101 -10.30 16.39 -46.06
CA ASN A 101 -10.25 17.61 -46.88
C ASN A 101 -11.62 18.11 -47.35
N LEU A 102 -12.56 17.19 -47.54
CA LEU A 102 -13.92 17.51 -48.00
C LEU A 102 -14.76 18.10 -46.86
N LEU A 103 -14.68 17.51 -45.68
CA LEU A 103 -15.52 17.84 -44.53
C LEU A 103 -14.80 18.66 -43.47
N GLU A 104 -13.52 18.99 -43.68
CA GLU A 104 -12.70 19.78 -42.75
C GLU A 104 -12.72 19.20 -41.33
N LEU A 105 -12.53 17.87 -41.25
CA LEU A 105 -12.59 17.14 -39.98
C LEU A 105 -11.50 17.63 -39.02
N SER A 106 -11.87 17.89 -37.77
CA SER A 106 -10.89 18.15 -36.72
C SER A 106 -10.13 16.88 -36.35
N GLN A 107 -8.95 17.03 -35.72
CA GLN A 107 -8.15 15.89 -35.22
C GLN A 107 -8.85 15.06 -34.12
N ASN A 108 -10.00 15.51 -33.62
CA ASN A 108 -10.82 14.85 -32.61
C ASN A 108 -12.15 14.32 -33.19
N THR A 109 -12.35 14.41 -34.50
CA THR A 109 -13.61 14.06 -35.15
C THR A 109 -13.45 12.80 -36.00
N LEU A 110 -14.33 11.83 -35.79
CA LEU A 110 -14.50 10.66 -36.63
C LEU A 110 -15.87 10.72 -37.30
N LEU A 111 -15.95 10.27 -38.55
CA LEU A 111 -17.20 10.25 -39.29
C LEU A 111 -17.25 8.99 -40.14
N PHE A 112 -18.34 8.24 -40.02
CA PHE A 112 -18.57 7.02 -40.78
C PHE A 112 -19.94 7.05 -41.46
N PHE A 113 -19.98 6.65 -42.73
CA PHE A 113 -21.21 6.46 -43.49
C PHE A 113 -21.81 5.08 -43.23
N LYS A 114 -20.99 4.08 -42.89
CA LYS A 114 -21.44 2.71 -42.60
C LYS A 114 -21.10 2.28 -41.17
N LEU A 115 -22.08 1.68 -40.51
CA LEU A 115 -21.94 1.22 -39.12
C LEU A 115 -21.00 0.01 -39.01
N ASP A 116 -20.94 -0.84 -40.03
CA ASP A 116 -20.03 -1.99 -40.07
C ASP A 116 -18.57 -1.54 -40.10
N THR A 117 -18.25 -0.51 -40.89
CA THR A 117 -16.90 0.07 -40.91
C THR A 117 -16.53 0.68 -39.56
N PHE A 118 -17.47 1.39 -38.92
CA PHE A 118 -17.28 1.87 -37.56
C PHE A 118 -16.92 0.72 -36.59
N LYS A 119 -17.63 -0.42 -36.68
CA LYS A 119 -17.35 -1.60 -35.86
C LYS A 119 -15.96 -2.18 -36.09
N GLU A 120 -15.48 -2.19 -37.33
CA GLU A 120 -14.15 -2.71 -37.68
C GLU A 120 -13.02 -1.76 -37.28
N VAL A 121 -13.22 -0.45 -37.48
CA VAL A 121 -12.21 0.56 -37.22
C VAL A 121 -12.05 0.82 -35.71
N LEU A 122 -13.14 0.88 -34.95
CA LEU A 122 -13.08 1.31 -33.55
C LEU A 122 -12.61 0.20 -32.57
N GLN A 123 -12.00 -0.89 -33.05
CA GLN A 123 -11.42 -1.92 -32.19
C GLN A 123 -10.11 -1.42 -31.55
N PHE A 124 -9.84 -1.78 -30.29
CA PHE A 124 -8.70 -1.27 -29.51
C PHE A 124 -7.33 -1.62 -30.10
N GLU A 125 -7.24 -2.67 -30.90
CA GLU A 125 -6.03 -3.14 -31.59
C GLU A 125 -5.92 -2.63 -33.03
N ASN A 126 -6.96 -1.96 -33.55
CA ASN A 126 -6.97 -1.47 -34.92
C ASN A 126 -5.88 -0.39 -35.11
N PRO A 127 -4.94 -0.55 -36.06
CA PRO A 127 -3.84 0.40 -36.25
C PRO A 127 -4.29 1.82 -36.61
N ASP A 128 -5.36 1.95 -37.41
CA ASP A 128 -5.88 3.26 -37.83
C ASP A 128 -6.47 3.99 -36.61
N PHE A 129 -7.20 3.28 -35.75
CA PHE A 129 -7.76 3.87 -34.54
C PHE A 129 -6.70 4.18 -33.47
N ILE A 130 -5.72 3.30 -33.28
CA ILE A 130 -4.57 3.60 -32.41
C ILE A 130 -3.79 4.82 -32.93
N SER A 131 -3.63 4.95 -34.25
CA SER A 131 -2.99 6.12 -34.87
C SER A 131 -3.80 7.39 -34.61
N PHE A 132 -5.14 7.33 -34.73
CA PHE A 132 -6.01 8.44 -34.37
C PHE A 132 -5.86 8.84 -32.90
N LEU A 133 -5.90 7.86 -31.99
CA LEU A 133 -5.76 8.09 -30.55
C LEU A 133 -4.37 8.65 -30.16
N LYS A 134 -3.33 8.46 -30.97
CA LYS A 134 -2.02 9.09 -30.72
C LYS A 134 -1.96 10.57 -31.09
N ASN A 135 -2.85 11.01 -31.99
CA ASN A 135 -2.77 12.35 -32.60
C ASN A 135 -3.90 13.31 -32.16
N TYR A 136 -4.96 12.82 -31.50
CA TYR A 136 -6.05 13.69 -31.03
C TYR A 136 -5.62 14.63 -29.89
N ASP A 137 -6.35 15.75 -29.73
CA ASP A 137 -6.20 16.65 -28.59
C ASP A 137 -6.82 16.03 -27.34
N ASN A 138 -5.97 15.61 -26.39
CA ASN A 138 -6.40 15.04 -25.11
C ASN A 138 -7.10 16.03 -24.16
N ASN A 139 -7.22 17.31 -24.54
CA ASN A 139 -8.03 18.28 -23.82
C ASN A 139 -9.46 18.37 -24.31
N LYS A 140 -9.80 17.70 -25.43
CA LYS A 140 -11.11 17.77 -26.06
C LYS A 140 -11.73 16.38 -26.19
N ASN A 141 -13.06 16.35 -26.21
CA ASN A 141 -13.83 15.15 -26.45
C ASN A 141 -13.56 14.62 -27.87
N ILE A 142 -13.85 13.34 -28.07
CA ILE A 142 -13.88 12.73 -29.38
C ILE A 142 -15.33 12.73 -29.87
N ASP A 143 -15.57 13.37 -31.02
CA ASP A 143 -16.89 13.40 -31.64
C ASP A 143 -16.95 12.37 -32.76
N ILE A 144 -17.92 11.47 -32.72
CA ILE A 144 -18.12 10.41 -33.71
C ILE A 144 -19.47 10.61 -34.40
N PHE A 145 -19.49 10.73 -35.72
CA PHE A 145 -20.72 10.86 -36.49
C PHE A 145 -21.06 9.54 -37.17
N LEU A 146 -22.24 8.98 -36.87
CA LEU A 146 -22.69 7.67 -37.34
C LEU A 146 -24.12 7.70 -37.90
N PRO A 147 -24.52 6.77 -38.79
CA PRO A 147 -25.89 6.66 -39.29
C PRO A 147 -26.84 6.12 -38.20
N ILE A 148 -27.10 6.94 -37.18
CA ILE A 148 -27.98 6.66 -36.04
C ILE A 148 -28.96 7.81 -35.83
N GLU A 149 -30.03 7.57 -35.09
CA GLU A 149 -31.09 8.56 -34.84
C GLU A 149 -30.85 9.40 -33.58
N GLU A 150 -30.23 8.81 -32.55
CA GLU A 150 -30.07 9.42 -31.23
C GLU A 150 -28.60 9.70 -30.90
N THR A 151 -28.37 10.80 -30.18
CA THR A 151 -27.03 11.14 -29.66
C THR A 151 -26.71 10.27 -28.44
N ILE A 152 -25.53 9.67 -28.44
CA ILE A 152 -25.02 8.83 -27.34
C ILE A 152 -23.77 9.51 -26.79
N THR A 153 -23.64 9.66 -25.47
CA THR A 153 -22.51 10.38 -24.89
C THR A 153 -21.97 9.69 -23.64
N ASN A 154 -20.67 9.88 -23.40
CA ASN A 154 -20.03 9.69 -22.11
C ASN A 154 -19.08 10.87 -21.85
N ASP A 155 -18.29 10.81 -20.78
CA ASP A 155 -17.42 11.91 -20.36
C ASP A 155 -16.29 12.27 -21.36
N LEU A 156 -15.97 11.39 -22.33
CA LEU A 156 -14.85 11.55 -23.26
C LEU A 156 -15.26 11.48 -24.74
N ILE A 157 -16.35 10.79 -25.06
CA ILE A 157 -16.83 10.55 -26.42
C ILE A 157 -18.29 11.00 -26.54
N THR A 158 -18.59 11.72 -27.60
CA THR A 158 -19.97 11.97 -28.03
C THR A 158 -20.21 11.43 -29.42
N ILE A 159 -21.23 10.60 -29.57
CA ILE A 159 -21.66 10.01 -30.83
C ILE A 159 -22.91 10.75 -31.29
N PHE A 160 -22.81 11.42 -32.43
CA PHE A 160 -23.90 12.18 -33.03
C PHE A 160 -24.50 11.44 -34.23
N PRO A 161 -25.81 11.63 -34.50
CA PRO A 161 -26.40 11.34 -35.79
C PRO A 161 -25.61 11.98 -36.93
N LEU A 162 -25.31 11.22 -37.98
CA LEU A 162 -24.52 11.67 -39.12
C LEU A 162 -25.11 12.91 -39.77
N ARG A 163 -26.45 12.98 -39.82
CA ARG A 163 -27.22 14.11 -40.36
C ARG A 163 -27.05 15.42 -39.56
N GLN A 164 -26.50 15.36 -38.34
CA GLN A 164 -26.23 16.54 -37.53
C GLN A 164 -24.83 17.13 -37.76
N PHE A 165 -23.99 16.47 -38.58
CA PHE A 165 -22.66 16.98 -38.86
C PHE A 165 -22.73 18.35 -39.54
N ASN A 166 -22.11 19.36 -38.94
CA ASN A 166 -22.04 20.70 -39.50
C ASN A 166 -20.67 21.37 -39.27
N GLY A 167 -19.61 20.56 -39.10
CA GLY A 167 -18.26 21.06 -38.79
C GLY A 167 -18.09 21.49 -37.34
N GLN A 168 -18.73 20.79 -36.38
CA GLN A 168 -18.62 21.11 -34.96
C GLN A 168 -17.18 20.93 -34.47
N VAL A 169 -16.77 21.82 -33.57
CA VAL A 169 -15.51 21.69 -32.84
C VAL A 169 -15.79 20.96 -31.53
N PRO A 170 -15.10 19.85 -31.24
CA PRO A 170 -15.33 19.09 -30.01
C PRO A 170 -15.12 19.92 -28.75
N SER A 171 -15.96 19.64 -27.74
CA SER A 171 -15.93 20.32 -26.45
C SER A 171 -14.72 19.94 -25.60
N TYR A 172 -14.36 20.78 -24.64
CA TYR A 172 -13.28 20.48 -23.70
C TYR A 172 -13.66 19.42 -22.66
N ILE A 173 -12.71 18.53 -22.35
CA ILE A 173 -12.80 17.57 -21.26
C ILE A 173 -12.68 18.32 -19.93
N LYS A 174 -13.52 17.95 -18.95
CA LYS A 174 -13.47 18.51 -17.59
C LYS A 174 -12.14 18.21 -16.90
N GLU A 175 -11.64 19.16 -16.12
CA GLU A 175 -10.31 19.05 -15.48
C GLU A 175 -10.18 17.85 -14.52
N GLU A 176 -11.25 17.53 -13.80
CA GLU A 176 -11.34 16.35 -12.91
C GLU A 176 -11.00 15.03 -13.63
N TRP A 177 -11.37 14.93 -14.90
CA TRP A 177 -11.11 13.74 -15.69
C TRP A 177 -9.64 13.70 -16.09
N LYS A 178 -9.04 14.81 -16.50
CA LYS A 178 -7.63 14.87 -16.88
C LYS A 178 -6.72 14.37 -15.77
N GLU A 179 -6.94 14.82 -14.54
CA GLU A 179 -6.18 14.36 -13.37
C GLU A 179 -6.33 12.86 -13.14
N LYS A 180 -7.55 12.33 -13.29
CA LYS A 180 -7.84 10.91 -13.15
C LYS A 180 -7.18 10.05 -14.23
N ILE A 181 -7.22 10.48 -15.49
CA ILE A 181 -6.55 9.80 -16.61
C ILE A 181 -5.04 9.76 -16.34
N LYS A 182 -4.46 10.91 -15.96
CA LYS A 182 -3.04 11.03 -15.67
C LYS A 182 -2.60 10.07 -14.57
N ARG A 183 -3.31 10.05 -13.44
CA ARG A 183 -3.00 9.15 -12.32
C ARG A 183 -3.07 7.67 -12.73
N ILE A 184 -4.13 7.25 -13.40
CA ILE A 184 -4.28 5.85 -13.85
C ILE A 184 -3.13 5.47 -14.78
N LYS A 185 -2.71 6.38 -15.66
CA LYS A 185 -1.58 6.16 -16.57
C LYS A 185 -0.27 6.00 -15.80
N GLU A 186 0.00 6.87 -14.84
CA GLU A 186 1.20 6.82 -13.98
C GLU A 186 1.25 5.49 -13.19
N ASP A 187 0.17 5.16 -12.47
CA ASP A 187 0.05 3.90 -11.73
C ASP A 187 0.28 2.66 -12.63
N ARG A 188 -0.29 2.68 -13.84
CA ARG A 188 -0.14 1.59 -14.81
C ARG A 188 1.31 1.46 -15.28
N ASP A 189 1.96 2.57 -15.61
CA ASP A 189 3.31 2.59 -16.14
C ASP A 189 4.32 2.09 -15.08
N ASP A 190 4.03 2.33 -13.79
CA ASP A 190 4.82 1.81 -12.67
C ASP A 190 4.56 0.31 -12.39
N LEU A 191 3.31 -0.15 -12.51
CA LEU A 191 2.87 -1.47 -12.06
C LEU A 191 2.71 -2.53 -13.18
N SER A 192 2.95 -2.15 -14.44
CA SER A 192 2.81 -3.04 -15.60
C SER A 192 3.86 -2.74 -16.69
N ARG A 193 4.16 -3.75 -17.52
CA ARG A 193 5.07 -3.61 -18.68
C ARG A 193 4.31 -3.56 -19.99
N VAL A 194 3.13 -2.96 -19.99
CA VAL A 194 2.29 -2.82 -21.18
C VAL A 194 2.86 -1.69 -22.06
N ALA A 195 2.71 -1.78 -23.39
CA ALA A 195 3.31 -0.81 -24.32
C ALA A 195 2.85 0.64 -24.02
N GLU A 196 3.70 1.62 -24.38
CA GLU A 196 3.61 3.03 -23.96
C GLU A 196 2.25 3.72 -24.21
N PHE A 197 1.46 3.25 -25.19
CA PHE A 197 0.21 3.91 -25.57
C PHE A 197 -0.97 2.95 -25.78
N TYR A 198 -1.87 2.91 -24.79
CA TYR A 198 -3.23 2.36 -24.89
C TYR A 198 -4.23 3.27 -24.18
N PRO A 199 -5.47 3.41 -24.69
CA PRO A 199 -6.50 4.21 -24.06
C PRO A 199 -6.94 3.61 -22.72
N ILE A 200 -7.46 4.46 -21.84
CA ILE A 200 -8.05 4.00 -20.59
C ILE A 200 -9.45 3.39 -20.84
N PRO A 201 -9.87 2.36 -20.09
CA PRO A 201 -11.15 1.69 -20.34
C PRO A 201 -12.36 2.63 -20.21
N ASN A 202 -12.26 3.66 -19.36
CA ASN A 202 -13.32 4.65 -19.14
C ASN A 202 -13.84 5.31 -20.43
N MET A 203 -12.99 5.44 -21.45
CA MET A 203 -13.37 5.97 -22.76
C MET A 203 -14.53 5.19 -23.42
N PHE A 204 -14.64 3.90 -23.11
CA PHE A 204 -15.63 3.00 -23.71
C PHE A 204 -16.79 2.67 -22.77
N LYS A 205 -16.88 3.31 -21.60
CA LYS A 205 -18.02 3.11 -20.72
C LYS A 205 -19.18 4.00 -21.18
N LEU A 206 -20.23 3.40 -21.70
CA LEU A 206 -21.49 4.08 -22.03
C LEU A 206 -22.43 4.13 -20.83
N GLN A 207 -23.22 5.20 -20.72
CA GLN A 207 -24.20 5.39 -19.64
C GLN A 207 -25.54 4.68 -19.92
N ASN A 208 -25.96 4.60 -21.19
CA ASN A 208 -27.27 4.09 -21.60
C ASN A 208 -27.16 3.01 -22.70
N ASN A 209 -28.10 2.06 -22.71
CA ASN A 209 -28.25 1.06 -23.76
C ASN A 209 -29.08 1.63 -24.91
N VAL A 210 -28.43 2.25 -25.91
CA VAL A 210 -29.14 2.97 -26.98
C VAL A 210 -29.09 2.24 -28.34
N HIS A 211 -27.99 1.53 -28.66
CA HIS A 211 -27.85 0.85 -29.95
C HIS A 211 -27.01 -0.44 -29.83
N GLN A 212 -27.53 -1.58 -30.33
CA GLN A 212 -26.92 -2.92 -30.16
C GLN A 212 -25.47 -2.99 -30.69
N THR A 213 -25.23 -2.59 -31.94
CA THR A 213 -23.88 -2.61 -32.54
C THR A 213 -22.89 -1.71 -31.80
N ILE A 214 -23.31 -0.51 -31.41
CA ILE A 214 -22.46 0.43 -30.66
C ILE A 214 -22.13 -0.14 -29.28
N ASN A 215 -23.13 -0.68 -28.58
CA ASN A 215 -22.92 -1.33 -27.29
C ASN A 215 -21.94 -2.51 -27.40
N GLN A 216 -22.05 -3.32 -28.46
CA GLN A 216 -21.12 -4.41 -28.70
C GLN A 216 -19.68 -3.90 -28.85
N VAL A 217 -19.45 -2.92 -29.74
CA VAL A 217 -18.12 -2.32 -29.96
C VAL A 217 -17.55 -1.75 -28.67
N PHE A 218 -18.34 -0.95 -27.95
CA PHE A 218 -17.90 -0.30 -26.71
C PHE A 218 -17.63 -1.33 -25.60
N ASN A 219 -18.50 -2.33 -25.41
CA ASN A 219 -18.29 -3.36 -24.40
C ASN A 219 -17.09 -4.26 -24.72
N THR A 220 -16.85 -4.59 -25.99
CA THR A 220 -15.66 -5.33 -26.42
C THR A 220 -14.39 -4.56 -26.07
N ASN A 221 -14.30 -3.27 -26.45
CA ASN A 221 -13.16 -2.43 -26.09
C ASN A 221 -13.01 -2.24 -24.58
N LEU A 222 -14.13 -2.02 -23.86
CA LEU A 222 -14.14 -1.87 -22.41
C LEU A 222 -13.57 -3.12 -21.72
N PHE A 223 -13.95 -4.32 -22.18
CA PHE A 223 -13.46 -5.59 -21.65
C PHE A 223 -11.96 -5.74 -21.91
N TYR A 224 -11.53 -5.64 -23.18
CA TYR A 224 -10.14 -5.87 -23.55
C TYR A 224 -9.19 -4.87 -22.93
N LEU A 225 -9.56 -3.59 -22.90
CA LEU A 225 -8.74 -2.58 -22.25
C LEU A 225 -8.69 -2.81 -20.74
N SER A 226 -9.81 -3.14 -20.08
CA SER A 226 -9.79 -3.46 -18.65
C SER A 226 -8.84 -4.62 -18.35
N LEU A 227 -8.88 -5.68 -19.17
CA LEU A 227 -7.97 -6.82 -19.06
C LEU A 227 -6.52 -6.44 -19.32
N LEU A 228 -6.27 -5.62 -20.34
CA LEU A 228 -4.95 -5.11 -20.73
C LEU A 228 -4.30 -4.34 -19.58
N HIS A 229 -5.05 -3.46 -18.91
CA HIS A 229 -4.55 -2.68 -17.77
C HIS A 229 -4.37 -3.53 -16.51
N ILE A 230 -5.20 -4.56 -16.31
CA ILE A 230 -5.03 -5.51 -15.20
C ILE A 230 -3.81 -6.43 -15.42
N ALA A 231 -3.53 -6.82 -16.66
CA ALA A 231 -2.44 -7.72 -16.98
C ALA A 231 -1.07 -7.16 -16.57
N ASN A 232 -0.10 -8.04 -16.32
CA ASN A 232 1.27 -7.62 -16.02
C ASN A 232 1.99 -7.19 -17.30
N LYS A 233 1.67 -7.86 -18.42
CA LYS A 233 2.26 -7.64 -19.72
C LYS A 233 1.32 -8.11 -20.82
N THR A 234 1.39 -7.48 -21.98
CA THR A 234 0.87 -8.00 -23.24
C THR A 234 2.02 -8.36 -24.16
N LYS A 235 1.95 -9.49 -24.85
CA LYS A 235 2.89 -9.87 -25.91
C LYS A 235 2.08 -10.35 -27.10
N GLU A 236 2.29 -9.73 -28.26
CA GLU A 236 1.52 -10.03 -29.47
C GLU A 236 0.02 -9.96 -29.19
N GLN A 237 -0.66 -11.11 -29.17
CA GLN A 237 -2.10 -11.22 -28.93
C GLN A 237 -2.41 -11.99 -27.64
N THR A 238 -1.54 -11.93 -26.63
CA THR A 238 -1.69 -12.68 -25.38
C THR A 238 -1.56 -11.76 -24.17
N PHE A 239 -2.54 -11.84 -23.28
CA PHE A 239 -2.52 -11.24 -21.95
C PHE A 239 -1.78 -12.16 -20.98
N ILE A 240 -0.74 -11.64 -20.34
CA ILE A 240 0.03 -12.38 -19.35
C ILE A 240 -0.30 -11.84 -17.96
N ILE A 241 -0.95 -12.67 -17.14
CA ILE A 241 -1.32 -12.35 -15.76
C ILE A 241 -0.50 -13.24 -14.84
N ARG A 242 0.24 -12.61 -13.91
CA ARG A 242 1.07 -13.27 -12.91
C ARG A 242 0.46 -13.02 -11.55
N GLY A 243 0.02 -14.10 -10.91
CA GLY A 243 -0.50 -14.12 -9.56
C GLY A 243 -0.01 -15.37 -8.83
N GLN A 244 -0.93 -16.11 -8.21
CA GLN A 244 -0.64 -17.40 -7.58
C GLN A 244 -0.17 -18.46 -8.58
N LYS A 245 -0.64 -18.34 -9.82
CA LYS A 245 -0.09 -19.01 -10.99
C LYS A 245 0.04 -18.02 -12.13
N ASN A 246 0.77 -18.40 -13.18
CA ASN A 246 0.82 -17.64 -14.42
C ASN A 246 -0.36 -18.06 -15.32
N LEU A 247 -0.97 -17.09 -15.97
CA LEU A 247 -2.00 -17.30 -17.00
C LEU A 247 -1.58 -16.60 -18.29
N GLU A 248 -1.87 -17.25 -19.41
CA GLU A 248 -1.71 -16.72 -20.76
C GLU A 248 -3.05 -16.79 -21.50
N ILE A 249 -3.75 -15.65 -21.61
CA ILE A 249 -5.07 -15.58 -22.25
C ILE A 249 -4.92 -14.94 -23.62
N ASN A 250 -5.25 -15.68 -24.68
CA ASN A 250 -5.16 -15.20 -26.06
C ASN A 250 -6.34 -14.30 -26.45
N TRP A 251 -6.09 -13.37 -27.37
CA TRP A 251 -7.14 -12.59 -28.02
C TRP A 251 -8.01 -13.49 -28.90
N ASP A 252 -9.27 -13.09 -29.03
CA ASP A 252 -10.22 -13.74 -29.90
C ASP A 252 -11.12 -12.65 -30.47
N THR A 253 -10.88 -12.25 -31.71
CA THR A 253 -11.65 -11.19 -32.38
C THR A 253 -13.12 -11.56 -32.59
N THR A 254 -13.48 -12.83 -32.40
CA THR A 254 -14.87 -13.32 -32.48
C THR A 254 -15.58 -13.31 -31.12
N PHE A 255 -14.85 -13.11 -30.02
CA PHE A 255 -15.41 -13.09 -28.68
C PHE A 255 -16.23 -11.82 -28.42
N ILE A 256 -17.43 -12.03 -27.87
CA ILE A 256 -18.34 -10.95 -27.45
C ILE A 256 -18.55 -11.07 -25.94
N PRO A 257 -18.06 -10.12 -25.14
CA PRO A 257 -18.17 -10.21 -23.68
C PRO A 257 -19.61 -9.99 -23.22
N ALA A 258 -20.10 -10.85 -22.32
CA ALA A 258 -21.38 -10.65 -21.67
C ALA A 258 -21.25 -9.78 -20.41
N HIS A 259 -20.08 -9.78 -19.76
CA HIS A 259 -19.87 -9.17 -18.45
C HIS A 259 -18.77 -8.08 -18.45
N ALA A 260 -18.62 -7.35 -19.56
CA ALA A 260 -17.64 -6.26 -19.70
C ALA A 260 -17.70 -5.21 -18.58
N ASP A 261 -18.91 -4.88 -18.10
CA ASP A 261 -19.08 -3.93 -17.01
C ASP A 261 -18.47 -4.43 -15.68
N ILE A 262 -18.57 -5.73 -15.41
CA ILE A 262 -18.03 -6.32 -14.17
C ILE A 262 -16.51 -6.31 -14.20
N LEU A 263 -15.88 -6.65 -15.33
CA LEU A 263 -14.43 -6.53 -15.49
C LEU A 263 -13.97 -5.07 -15.37
N PHE A 264 -14.73 -4.13 -15.93
CA PHE A 264 -14.46 -2.71 -15.74
C PHE A 264 -14.58 -2.26 -14.28
N GLN A 265 -15.53 -2.79 -13.52
CA GLN A 265 -15.64 -2.53 -12.08
C GLN A 265 -14.43 -3.09 -11.32
N ILE A 266 -13.93 -4.28 -11.69
CA ILE A 266 -12.69 -4.85 -11.13
C ILE A 266 -11.48 -3.95 -11.47
N PHE A 267 -11.40 -3.45 -12.70
CA PHE A 267 -10.37 -2.48 -13.10
C PHE A 267 -10.47 -1.19 -12.25
N LYS A 268 -11.66 -0.61 -12.13
CA LYS A 268 -11.89 0.60 -11.32
C LYS A 268 -11.53 0.40 -9.85
N PHE A 269 -11.82 -0.78 -9.31
CA PHE A 269 -11.42 -1.14 -7.95
C PHE A 269 -9.89 -1.17 -7.83
N SER A 270 -9.23 -1.85 -8.77
CA SER A 270 -7.78 -2.02 -8.80
C SER A 270 -7.04 -0.68 -8.87
N PHE A 271 -7.47 0.21 -9.76
CA PHE A 271 -6.88 1.54 -9.99
C PHE A 271 -7.59 2.67 -9.22
N GLY A 272 -7.96 2.37 -7.97
CA GLY A 272 -8.57 3.34 -7.04
C GLY A 272 -7.61 4.47 -6.63
N GLN A 273 -8.03 5.33 -5.68
CA GLN A 273 -7.18 6.45 -5.21
C GLN A 273 -6.02 6.01 -4.31
N GLU A 274 -6.13 4.84 -3.67
CA GLU A 274 -5.15 4.35 -2.69
C GLU A 274 -4.96 2.84 -2.82
N GLN A 275 -3.76 2.39 -2.44
CA GLN A 275 -3.38 0.98 -2.36
C GLN A 275 -3.52 0.25 -3.71
N THR A 276 -3.23 0.95 -4.81
CA THR A 276 -3.32 0.41 -6.19
C THR A 276 -2.49 -0.86 -6.34
N GLU A 277 -1.26 -0.88 -5.83
CA GLU A 277 -0.37 -2.05 -5.86
C GLU A 277 -1.00 -3.27 -5.18
N ASP A 278 -1.39 -3.13 -3.91
CA ASP A 278 -2.05 -4.19 -3.13
C ASP A 278 -3.33 -4.71 -3.83
N LYS A 279 -4.19 -3.82 -4.31
CA LYS A 279 -5.46 -4.19 -4.96
C LYS A 279 -5.23 -4.89 -6.28
N LEU A 280 -4.26 -4.44 -7.06
CA LEU A 280 -3.92 -5.04 -8.34
C LEU A 280 -3.28 -6.42 -8.14
N GLU A 281 -2.43 -6.58 -7.13
CA GLU A 281 -1.87 -7.89 -6.75
C GLU A 281 -2.97 -8.88 -6.35
N ILE A 282 -3.89 -8.47 -5.46
CA ILE A 282 -5.04 -9.29 -5.03
C ILE A 282 -5.92 -9.65 -6.24
N THR A 283 -6.17 -8.69 -7.12
CA THR A 283 -6.96 -8.89 -8.35
C THR A 283 -6.32 -9.94 -9.26
N ARG A 284 -5.02 -9.81 -9.55
CA ARG A 284 -4.27 -10.78 -10.38
C ARG A 284 -4.25 -12.15 -9.72
N ASN A 285 -4.00 -12.23 -8.41
CA ASN A 285 -4.04 -13.48 -7.65
C ASN A 285 -5.38 -14.19 -7.79
N ILE A 286 -6.49 -13.48 -7.58
CA ILE A 286 -7.82 -14.09 -7.63
C ILE A 286 -8.22 -14.51 -9.04
N ILE A 287 -7.92 -13.69 -10.05
CA ILE A 287 -8.12 -14.09 -11.46
C ILE A 287 -7.36 -15.40 -11.75
N THR A 288 -6.11 -15.50 -11.31
CA THR A 288 -5.27 -16.69 -11.53
C THR A 288 -5.76 -17.92 -10.76
N ILE A 289 -6.39 -17.76 -9.60
CA ILE A 289 -6.99 -18.87 -8.85
C ILE A 289 -8.25 -19.39 -9.54
N TYR A 290 -9.16 -18.49 -9.94
CA TYR A 290 -10.49 -18.85 -10.43
C TYR A 290 -10.51 -19.31 -11.88
N LEU A 291 -9.54 -18.89 -12.70
CA LEU A 291 -9.50 -19.26 -14.11
C LEU A 291 -8.81 -20.62 -14.30
N HIS A 292 -9.58 -21.69 -14.50
CA HIS A 292 -9.05 -23.03 -14.77
C HIS A 292 -8.71 -23.25 -16.25
N GLU A 293 -9.50 -22.66 -17.15
CA GLU A 293 -9.26 -22.68 -18.59
C GLU A 293 -8.83 -21.29 -19.04
N GLU A 294 -7.67 -21.18 -19.70
CA GLU A 294 -7.03 -19.89 -20.03
C GLU A 294 -7.63 -19.24 -21.30
N ASN A 295 -8.95 -19.07 -21.32
CA ASN A 295 -9.69 -18.46 -22.42
C ASN A 295 -10.64 -17.34 -21.92
N LEU A 296 -11.05 -16.47 -22.85
CA LEU A 296 -11.84 -15.28 -22.54
C LEU A 296 -13.26 -15.61 -22.08
N GLN A 297 -13.86 -16.67 -22.62
CA GLN A 297 -15.21 -17.14 -22.28
C GLN A 297 -15.27 -17.64 -20.83
N ALA A 298 -14.27 -18.43 -20.42
CA ALA A 298 -14.14 -18.91 -19.04
C ALA A 298 -13.89 -17.75 -18.06
N LEU A 299 -13.10 -16.75 -18.47
CA LEU A 299 -12.89 -15.54 -17.67
C LEU A 299 -14.21 -14.80 -17.47
N ASP A 300 -14.91 -14.47 -18.55
CA ASP A 300 -16.15 -13.68 -18.54
C ASP A 300 -17.24 -14.32 -17.67
N LEU A 301 -17.36 -15.65 -17.69
CA LEU A 301 -18.33 -16.39 -16.88
C LEU A 301 -18.04 -16.34 -15.37
N GLN A 302 -16.78 -16.14 -14.96
CA GLN A 302 -16.38 -16.12 -13.55
C GLN A 302 -16.29 -14.72 -12.94
N LEU A 303 -16.46 -13.66 -13.74
CA LEU A 303 -16.20 -12.28 -13.32
C LEU A 303 -16.99 -11.86 -12.07
N ASP A 304 -18.26 -12.25 -11.96
CA ASP A 304 -19.08 -11.93 -10.77
C ASP A 304 -18.48 -12.50 -9.48
N LYS A 305 -18.10 -13.78 -9.52
CA LYS A 305 -17.49 -14.46 -8.38
C LYS A 305 -16.11 -13.89 -8.08
N MET A 306 -15.31 -13.60 -9.10
CA MET A 306 -14.01 -12.97 -8.96
C MET A 306 -14.14 -11.59 -8.29
N LYS A 307 -15.03 -10.72 -8.77
CA LYS A 307 -15.26 -9.38 -8.20
C LYS A 307 -15.60 -9.45 -6.71
N GLN A 308 -16.60 -10.25 -6.34
CA GLN A 308 -17.00 -10.41 -4.94
C GLN A 308 -15.85 -10.92 -4.07
N THR A 309 -15.03 -11.82 -4.62
CA THR A 309 -13.90 -12.41 -3.90
C THR A 309 -12.75 -11.41 -3.74
N ILE A 310 -12.48 -10.59 -4.76
CA ILE A 310 -11.49 -9.51 -4.73
C ILE A 310 -11.83 -8.48 -3.66
N GLU A 311 -13.07 -7.99 -3.67
CA GLU A 311 -13.55 -7.00 -2.69
C GLU A 311 -13.50 -7.56 -1.26
N ARG A 312 -13.96 -8.80 -1.07
CA ARG A 312 -13.89 -9.47 0.23
C ARG A 312 -12.45 -9.69 0.71
N HIS A 313 -11.57 -10.17 -0.16
CA HIS A 313 -10.18 -10.46 0.21
C HIS A 313 -9.43 -9.18 0.60
N PHE A 314 -9.64 -8.08 -0.14
CA PHE A 314 -9.06 -6.79 0.21
C PHE A 314 -9.63 -6.26 1.53
N SER A 315 -10.92 -6.42 1.80
CA SER A 315 -11.51 -6.05 3.09
C SER A 315 -10.87 -6.82 4.26
N LEU A 316 -10.61 -8.13 4.09
CA LEU A 316 -9.94 -8.94 5.10
C LEU A 316 -8.47 -8.52 5.28
N TYR A 317 -7.77 -8.23 4.18
CA TYR A 317 -6.41 -7.72 4.22
C TYR A 317 -6.29 -6.41 5.02
N VAL A 318 -7.22 -5.47 4.80
CA VAL A 318 -7.27 -4.21 5.57
C VAL A 318 -7.55 -4.49 7.05
N GLN A 319 -8.46 -5.42 7.35
CA GLN A 319 -8.76 -5.82 8.73
C GLN A 319 -7.52 -6.42 9.43
N ASP A 320 -6.75 -7.27 8.74
CA ASP A 320 -5.53 -7.87 9.29
C ASP A 320 -4.44 -6.83 9.51
N LYS A 321 -4.27 -5.85 8.60
CA LYS A 321 -3.37 -4.71 8.80
C LYS A 321 -3.75 -3.90 10.04
N ILE A 322 -5.04 -3.62 10.24
CA ILE A 322 -5.55 -2.91 11.42
C ILE A 322 -5.26 -3.71 12.70
N LYS A 323 -5.54 -5.02 12.67
CA LYS A 323 -5.26 -5.90 13.81
C LYS A 323 -3.77 -5.91 14.15
N LYS A 324 -2.91 -6.07 13.15
CA LYS A 324 -1.46 -6.03 13.33
C LYS A 324 -0.98 -4.71 13.94
N PHE A 325 -1.54 -3.58 13.51
CA PHE A 325 -1.24 -2.28 14.11
C PHE A 325 -1.55 -2.24 15.61
N PHE A 326 -2.70 -2.79 16.04
CA PHE A 326 -3.05 -2.86 17.46
C PHE A 326 -2.15 -3.83 18.24
N ASP A 327 -1.81 -4.97 17.66
CA ASP A 327 -0.89 -5.94 18.27
C ASP A 327 0.52 -5.32 18.45
N ASP A 328 1.07 -4.69 17.41
CA ASP A 328 2.36 -3.98 17.45
C ASP A 328 2.34 -2.84 18.48
N THR A 329 1.22 -2.12 18.59
CA THR A 329 1.04 -1.04 19.59
C THR A 329 1.05 -1.59 21.01
N LYS A 330 0.34 -2.70 21.24
CA LYS A 330 0.30 -3.36 22.55
C LYS A 330 1.70 -3.87 22.96
N ASP A 331 2.41 -4.50 22.03
CA ASP A 331 3.77 -4.99 22.28
C ASP A 331 4.73 -3.83 22.58
N ALA A 332 4.59 -2.69 21.88
CA ALA A 332 5.34 -1.48 22.18
C ALA A 332 5.02 -0.93 23.59
N ILE A 333 3.75 -0.91 24.00
CA ILE A 333 3.33 -0.50 25.35
C ILE A 333 3.93 -1.42 26.42
N GLU A 334 3.91 -2.73 26.20
CA GLU A 334 4.49 -3.71 27.12
C GLU A 334 6.00 -3.50 27.27
N LEU A 335 6.69 -3.26 26.16
CA LEU A 335 8.11 -2.97 26.17
C LEU A 335 8.43 -1.64 26.86
N ALA A 336 7.64 -0.59 26.64
CA ALA A 336 7.78 0.70 27.34
C ALA A 336 7.57 0.54 28.86
N ARG A 337 6.58 -0.24 29.29
CA ARG A 337 6.37 -0.58 30.72
C ARG A 337 7.56 -1.34 31.29
N LYS A 338 8.12 -2.29 30.56
CA LYS A 338 9.32 -3.03 30.98
C LYS A 338 10.51 -2.09 31.23
N TYR A 339 10.79 -1.18 30.32
CA TYR A 339 11.87 -0.20 30.51
C TYR A 339 11.60 0.76 31.68
N ALA A 340 10.35 1.15 31.89
CA ALA A 340 9.96 1.96 33.04
C ALA A 340 10.16 1.21 34.37
N LEU A 341 9.91 -0.11 34.37
CA LEU A 341 10.18 -0.98 35.52
C LEU A 341 11.68 -1.13 35.77
N GLU A 342 12.50 -1.33 34.73
CA GLU A 342 13.97 -1.38 34.86
C GLU A 342 14.53 -0.05 35.41
N ALA A 343 13.99 1.08 34.98
CA ALA A 343 14.31 2.41 35.52
C ALA A 343 13.98 2.51 37.01
N LYS A 344 12.82 1.99 37.43
CA LYS A 344 12.42 1.91 38.84
C LYS A 344 13.36 1.02 39.65
N GLU A 345 13.71 -0.16 39.15
CA GLU A 345 14.65 -1.07 39.84
C GLU A 345 16.04 -0.44 39.99
N ALA A 346 16.51 0.30 38.99
CA ALA A 346 17.75 1.06 39.07
C ALA A 346 17.68 2.13 40.18
N ALA A 347 16.55 2.82 40.31
CA ALA A 347 16.31 3.77 41.39
C ALA A 347 16.29 3.11 42.77
N ASP A 348 15.63 1.95 42.91
CA ASP A 348 15.57 1.20 44.17
C ASP A 348 16.98 0.75 44.63
N LYS A 349 17.87 0.38 43.70
CA LYS A 349 19.29 0.10 44.01
C LYS A 349 20.02 1.33 44.56
N ILE A 350 19.77 2.51 44.00
CA ILE A 350 20.35 3.77 44.51
C ILE A 350 19.87 4.03 45.94
N VAL A 351 18.57 3.83 46.21
CA VAL A 351 17.98 3.97 47.54
C VAL A 351 18.61 2.97 48.52
N GLY A 352 18.80 1.72 48.10
CA GLY A 352 19.51 0.70 48.89
C GLY A 352 20.92 1.14 49.28
N ASN A 353 21.70 1.68 48.33
CA ASN A 353 23.04 2.20 48.60
C ASN A 353 23.03 3.36 49.61
N ILE A 354 22.06 4.27 49.50
CA ILE A 354 21.88 5.37 50.47
C ILE A 354 21.57 4.82 51.87
N ASN A 355 20.69 3.83 51.99
CA ASN A 355 20.35 3.21 53.27
C ASN A 355 21.56 2.51 53.91
N THR A 356 22.38 1.81 53.12
CA THR A 356 23.62 1.20 53.60
C THR A 356 24.61 2.25 54.09
N ALA A 357 24.76 3.35 53.35
CA ALA A 357 25.60 4.47 53.77
C ALA A 357 25.11 5.06 55.11
N ILE A 358 23.80 5.25 55.28
CA ILE A 358 23.17 5.68 56.53
C ILE A 358 23.57 4.78 57.71
N ILE A 359 23.45 3.45 57.55
CA ILE A 359 23.80 2.48 58.59
C ILE A 359 25.29 2.56 58.95
N ALA A 360 26.16 2.70 57.94
CA ALA A 360 27.60 2.88 58.16
C ALA A 360 27.91 4.15 58.96
N LEU A 361 27.22 5.27 58.67
CA LEU A 361 27.36 6.50 59.45
C LEU A 361 26.93 6.29 60.91
N ILE A 362 25.77 5.69 61.16
CA ILE A 362 25.29 5.43 62.53
C ILE A 362 26.30 4.56 63.30
N THR A 363 26.77 3.48 62.67
CA THR A 363 27.73 2.54 63.26
C THR A 363 29.05 3.22 63.62
N ALA A 364 29.53 4.13 62.76
CA ALA A 364 30.73 4.92 62.99
C ALA A 364 30.64 5.83 64.22
N VAL A 365 29.47 6.44 64.46
CA VAL A 365 29.27 7.25 65.68
C VAL A 365 29.30 6.37 66.94
N PHE A 366 28.61 5.22 66.91
CA PHE A 366 28.63 4.29 68.05
C PHE A 366 30.02 3.73 68.34
N SER A 367 30.83 3.40 67.32
CA SER A 367 32.20 2.94 67.53
C SER A 367 33.06 4.03 68.17
N GLY A 368 32.90 5.30 67.77
CA GLY A 368 33.53 6.44 68.42
C GLY A 368 33.16 6.58 69.89
N ILE A 369 31.88 6.42 70.25
CA ILE A 369 31.41 6.43 71.64
C ILE A 369 32.02 5.27 72.44
N VAL A 370 32.11 4.07 71.88
CA VAL A 370 32.74 2.92 72.57
C VAL A 370 34.23 3.17 72.83
N ILE A 371 34.95 3.82 71.92
CA ILE A 371 36.37 4.18 72.12
C ILE A 371 36.54 5.12 73.33
N MET A 372 35.55 5.99 73.60
CA MET A 372 35.53 6.87 74.78
C MET A 372 35.67 6.10 76.10
N SER A 373 35.18 4.87 76.17
CA SER A 373 35.28 4.00 77.36
C SER A 373 36.72 3.60 77.71
N ARG A 374 37.69 3.77 76.80
CA ARG A 374 39.10 3.41 77.00
C ARG A 374 39.98 4.55 77.52
N GLY A 375 39.41 5.75 77.75
CA GLY A 375 40.02 6.81 78.57
C GLY A 375 41.04 7.74 77.91
N ASN A 376 41.33 7.63 76.60
CA ASN A 376 42.26 8.55 75.94
C ASN A 376 41.56 9.62 75.08
N TYR A 377 41.49 10.83 75.62
CA TYR A 377 40.80 11.98 75.03
C TYR A 377 41.36 12.43 73.67
N MET A 378 42.68 12.40 73.46
CA MET A 378 43.29 12.84 72.20
C MET A 378 42.95 11.90 71.05
N PHE A 379 42.97 10.58 71.29
CA PHE A 379 42.53 9.60 70.30
C PHE A 379 41.04 9.72 69.99
N PHE A 380 40.22 10.07 70.99
CA PHE A 380 38.78 10.29 70.78
C PHE A 380 38.49 11.49 69.86
N ILE A 381 39.13 12.65 70.09
CA ILE A 381 38.98 13.82 69.20
C ILE A 381 39.46 13.49 67.78
N ALA A 382 40.63 12.86 67.66
CA ALA A 382 41.18 12.48 66.36
C ALA A 382 40.24 11.53 65.61
N ALA A 383 39.69 10.53 66.30
CA ALA A 383 38.71 9.61 65.74
C ALA A 383 37.44 10.33 65.28
N LEU A 384 36.82 11.18 66.11
CA LEU A 384 35.61 11.92 65.72
C LEU A 384 35.86 12.91 64.57
N SER A 385 37.03 13.55 64.53
CA SER A 385 37.43 14.45 63.44
C SER A 385 37.55 13.70 62.11
N LEU A 386 38.17 12.51 62.12
CA LEU A 386 38.28 11.65 60.94
C LEU A 386 36.90 11.13 60.48
N HIS A 387 36.00 10.81 61.41
CA HIS A 387 34.64 10.41 61.07
C HIS A 387 33.83 11.58 60.48
N ILE A 388 33.93 12.79 61.03
CA ILE A 388 33.30 13.99 60.44
C ILE A 388 33.78 14.21 59.00
N LEU A 389 35.09 14.11 58.75
CA LEU A 389 35.65 14.18 57.41
C LEU A 389 35.09 13.08 56.50
N TYR A 390 35.05 11.84 56.97
CA TYR A 390 34.44 10.71 56.25
C TYR A 390 32.96 10.98 55.91
N PHE A 391 32.19 11.58 56.81
CA PHE A 391 30.76 11.84 56.60
C PHE A 391 30.56 12.90 55.51
N ILE A 392 31.36 13.96 55.51
CA ILE A 392 31.31 15.01 54.49
C ILE A 392 31.66 14.44 53.12
N LEU A 393 32.76 13.67 53.04
CA LEU A 393 33.20 13.05 51.78
C LEU A 393 32.18 12.00 51.29
N SER A 394 31.69 11.15 52.18
CA SER A 394 30.68 10.13 51.87
C SER A 394 29.36 10.75 51.43
N PHE A 395 28.89 11.80 52.10
CA PHE A 395 27.68 12.51 51.69
C PHE A 395 27.86 13.18 50.31
N GLY A 396 28.98 13.89 50.11
CA GLY A 396 29.29 14.55 48.84
C GLY A 396 29.35 13.57 47.67
N PHE A 397 30.08 12.47 47.82
CA PHE A 397 30.20 11.42 46.80
C PHE A 397 28.85 10.77 46.49
N ASN A 398 28.13 10.29 47.51
CA ASN A 398 26.86 9.59 47.31
C ASN A 398 25.76 10.51 46.75
N ARG A 399 25.72 11.79 47.17
CA ARG A 399 24.80 12.77 46.61
C ARG A 399 25.09 13.02 45.13
N HIS A 400 26.36 13.22 44.77
CA HIS A 400 26.75 13.41 43.37
C HIS A 400 26.40 12.18 42.51
N PHE A 401 26.76 10.99 43.00
CA PHE A 401 26.46 9.73 42.32
C PHE A 401 24.96 9.52 42.10
N ALA A 402 24.14 9.72 43.14
CA ALA A 402 22.70 9.52 43.07
C ALA A 402 22.00 10.53 42.14
N LEU A 403 22.40 11.81 42.17
CA LEU A 403 21.84 12.82 41.27
C LEU A 403 22.21 12.56 39.81
N LYS A 404 23.48 12.23 39.54
CA LYS A 404 23.91 11.85 38.18
C LYS A 404 23.15 10.64 37.66
N LYS A 405 22.99 9.60 38.49
CA LYS A 405 22.27 8.39 38.10
C LYS A 405 20.77 8.61 37.91
N LYS A 406 20.17 9.54 38.66
CA LYS A 406 18.79 9.97 38.47
C LYS A 406 18.59 10.56 37.06
N ASP A 407 19.49 11.44 36.64
CA ASP A 407 19.46 12.05 35.30
C ASP A 407 19.70 11.00 34.21
N ASP A 408 20.65 10.08 34.40
CA ASP A 408 20.90 8.95 33.49
C ASP A 408 19.61 8.12 33.29
N ILE A 409 18.89 7.79 34.37
CA ILE A 409 17.65 7.00 34.32
C ILE A 409 16.57 7.72 33.50
N LEU A 410 16.38 9.02 33.74
CA LEU A 410 15.38 9.81 33.01
C LEU A 410 15.73 9.92 31.53
N GLN A 411 17.01 10.17 31.22
CA GLN A 411 17.49 10.26 29.84
C GLN A 411 17.31 8.94 29.09
N ILE A 412 17.66 7.80 29.70
CA ILE A 412 17.52 6.48 29.09
C ILE A 412 16.04 6.16 28.84
N TYR A 413 15.16 6.50 29.78
CA TYR A 413 13.72 6.31 29.61
C TYR A 413 13.18 7.16 28.44
N ASP A 414 13.49 8.46 28.41
CA ASP A 414 12.99 9.36 27.39
C ASP A 414 13.51 8.96 25.98
N LEU A 415 14.80 8.64 25.84
CA LEU A 415 15.40 8.10 24.58
C LEU A 415 14.75 6.81 24.09
N THR A 416 14.33 5.96 25.01
CA THR A 416 13.70 4.68 24.68
C THR A 416 12.25 4.88 24.28
N ASN A 417 11.56 5.82 24.93
CA ASN A 417 10.18 6.17 24.66
C ASN A 417 9.98 6.86 23.30
N ASP A 418 10.95 7.66 22.86
CA ASP A 418 10.94 8.31 21.54
C ASP A 418 11.03 7.31 20.38
N LYS A 419 11.56 6.10 20.63
CA LYS A 419 11.63 5.04 19.60
C LYS A 419 10.27 4.36 19.36
N PHE A 420 9.29 4.54 20.24
CA PHE A 420 7.96 3.97 20.09
C PHE A 420 7.02 5.00 19.45
N ALA A 421 7.04 5.08 18.12
CA ALA A 421 6.19 5.98 17.34
C ALA A 421 4.69 5.59 17.40
N ASN A 422 4.39 4.32 17.68
CA ASN A 422 3.03 3.77 17.64
C ASN A 422 2.25 3.95 18.96
N ILE A 423 2.86 4.53 20.01
CA ILE A 423 2.22 4.77 21.31
C ILE A 423 1.78 6.24 21.40
N SER A 424 0.56 6.48 21.88
CA SER A 424 0.02 7.83 22.12
C SER A 424 0.83 8.61 23.15
N ASP A 425 0.85 9.94 23.03
CA ASP A 425 1.52 10.81 24.02
C ASP A 425 0.86 10.71 25.40
N GLU A 426 -0.44 10.43 25.44
CA GLU A 426 -1.20 10.18 26.67
C GLU A 426 -0.70 8.92 27.39
N GLU A 427 -0.57 7.78 26.70
CA GLU A 427 -0.06 6.54 27.32
C GLU A 427 1.39 6.66 27.76
N LYS A 428 2.22 7.35 26.97
CA LYS A 428 3.61 7.66 27.36
C LYS A 428 3.66 8.41 28.69
N LYS A 429 2.81 9.43 28.86
CA LYS A 429 2.70 10.19 30.11
C LYS A 429 2.20 9.33 31.26
N GLU A 430 1.24 8.46 31.02
CA GLU A 430 0.69 7.55 32.04
C GLU A 430 1.77 6.59 32.57
N ILE A 431 2.52 5.93 31.69
CA ILE A 431 3.63 5.03 32.07
C ILE A 431 4.69 5.78 32.88
N LYS A 432 5.08 7.00 32.46
CA LYS A 432 6.05 7.83 33.18
C LYS A 432 5.57 8.14 34.60
N LYS A 433 4.30 8.53 34.74
CA LYS A 433 3.67 8.88 36.02
C LYS A 433 3.52 7.68 36.96
N GLU A 434 3.25 6.49 36.43
CA GLU A 434 3.03 5.29 37.23
C GLU A 434 4.35 4.69 37.77
N TYR A 435 5.40 4.65 36.96
CA TYR A 435 6.64 3.92 37.30
C TYR A 435 7.83 4.83 37.57
N VAL A 436 8.05 5.84 36.71
CA VAL A 436 9.30 6.63 36.71
C VAL A 436 9.24 7.75 37.74
N GLU A 437 8.20 8.59 37.74
CA GLU A 437 8.09 9.71 38.68
C GLU A 437 8.15 9.29 40.16
N PRO A 438 7.45 8.22 40.61
CA PRO A 438 7.52 7.77 41.99
C PRO A 438 8.92 7.27 42.36
N ALA A 439 9.61 6.61 41.43
CA ALA A 439 10.98 6.12 41.62
C ALA A 439 11.97 7.30 41.83
N LEU A 440 11.90 8.31 40.96
CA LEU A 440 12.72 9.51 41.07
C LEU A 440 12.44 10.29 42.37
N LYS A 441 11.17 10.41 42.76
CA LYS A 441 10.76 11.03 44.03
C LYS A 441 11.29 10.29 45.25
N THR A 442 11.42 8.96 45.16
CA THR A 442 11.95 8.13 46.24
C THR A 442 13.45 8.36 46.43
N ILE A 443 14.23 8.53 45.34
CA ILE A 443 15.63 8.94 45.42
C ILE A 443 15.76 10.29 46.13
N ASP A 444 15.00 11.30 45.70
CA ASP A 444 15.05 12.65 46.28
C ASP A 444 14.73 12.64 47.78
N THR A 445 13.71 11.88 48.17
CA THR A 445 13.28 11.76 49.56
C THR A 445 14.36 11.11 50.42
N ASN A 446 15.01 10.04 49.95
CA ASN A 446 16.06 9.35 50.70
C ASN A 446 17.36 10.16 50.77
N LEU A 447 17.73 10.88 49.71
CA LEU A 447 18.85 11.83 49.74
C LEU A 447 18.62 12.94 50.77
N LYS A 448 17.39 13.47 50.86
CA LYS A 448 17.04 14.46 51.89
C LYS A 448 17.19 13.90 53.30
N LYS A 449 16.68 12.68 53.55
CA LYS A 449 16.86 11.99 54.84
C LYS A 449 18.34 11.78 55.17
N TYR A 450 19.14 11.33 54.19
CA TYR A 450 20.57 11.11 54.35
C TYR A 450 21.33 12.38 54.70
N GLY A 451 20.98 13.51 54.06
CA GLY A 451 21.57 14.81 54.37
C GLY A 451 21.23 15.31 55.76
N ILE A 452 19.95 15.24 56.15
CA ILE A 452 19.50 15.62 57.51
C ILE A 452 20.20 14.76 58.57
N LEU A 453 20.27 13.45 58.35
CA LEU A 453 20.92 12.54 59.28
C LEU A 453 22.42 12.82 59.38
N SER A 454 23.10 12.97 58.25
CA SER A 454 24.54 13.30 58.21
C SER A 454 24.83 14.56 59.01
N LEU A 455 24.04 15.62 58.81
CA LEU A 455 24.19 16.87 59.54
C LEU A 455 23.94 16.69 61.05
N THR A 456 22.87 15.98 61.41
CA THR A 456 22.53 15.68 62.81
C THR A 456 23.64 14.92 63.52
N LEU A 457 24.19 13.88 62.89
CA LEU A 457 25.28 13.08 63.45
C LEU A 457 26.58 13.90 63.57
N ILE A 458 26.89 14.76 62.60
CA ILE A 458 28.03 15.70 62.70
C ILE A 458 27.84 16.64 63.90
N THR A 459 26.64 17.21 64.09
CA THR A 459 26.34 18.05 65.26
C THR A 459 26.52 17.28 66.57
N ILE A 460 26.03 16.04 66.65
CA ILE A 460 26.21 15.17 67.82
C ILE A 460 27.70 14.93 68.09
N MET A 461 28.49 14.60 67.07
CA MET A 461 29.94 14.38 67.22
C MET A 461 30.66 15.64 67.72
N VAL A 462 30.28 16.84 67.24
CA VAL A 462 30.83 18.11 67.72
C VAL A 462 30.47 18.37 69.19
N LEU A 463 29.22 18.13 69.58
CA LEU A 463 28.77 18.23 70.98
C LEU A 463 29.51 17.24 71.88
N LEU A 464 29.72 16.00 71.41
CA LEU A 464 30.50 14.98 72.13
C LEU A 464 31.96 15.40 72.33
N MET A 465 32.61 16.00 71.33
CA MET A 465 33.97 16.52 71.47
C MET A 465 34.06 17.64 72.52
N PHE A 466 33.07 18.54 72.56
CA PHE A 466 33.00 19.62 73.54
C PHE A 466 32.70 19.09 74.96
N GLY A 467 31.72 18.20 75.09
CA GLY A 467 31.39 17.54 76.37
C GLY A 467 32.57 16.74 76.93
N ALA A 468 33.26 15.98 76.08
CA ALA A 468 34.46 15.24 76.46
C ALA A 468 35.60 16.16 76.93
N ARG A 469 35.74 17.37 76.33
CA ARG A 469 36.69 18.38 76.80
C ARG A 469 36.38 18.81 78.23
N THR A 470 35.14 19.21 78.47
CA THR A 470 34.69 19.69 79.77
C THR A 470 34.80 18.61 80.86
N PHE A 471 34.47 17.36 80.54
CA PHE A 471 34.60 16.22 81.45
C PHE A 471 36.06 15.85 81.73
N SER A 472 36.93 15.90 80.71
CA SER A 472 38.38 15.67 80.89
C SER A 472 39.03 16.76 81.74
N GLU A 473 38.59 18.01 81.65
CA GLU A 473 39.07 19.10 82.52
C GLU A 473 38.56 18.91 83.96
N GLN A 474 37.30 18.50 84.17
CA GLN A 474 36.77 18.14 85.49
C GLN A 474 37.51 16.97 86.16
N LEU A 475 37.96 15.97 85.41
CA LEU A 475 38.76 14.86 85.93
C LEU A 475 40.20 15.27 86.32
N LYS A 476 40.76 16.32 85.70
CA LYS A 476 42.06 16.88 86.08
C LYS A 476 41.99 17.69 87.39
N GLU A 477 40.83 18.24 87.72
CA GLU A 477 40.61 19.06 88.92
C GLU A 477 40.27 18.24 90.17
N GLN A 478 40.05 16.93 90.06
CA GLN A 478 39.92 16.05 91.22
C GLN A 478 41.30 15.59 91.73
N PRO A 479 41.68 15.87 93.00
CA PRO A 479 42.95 15.38 93.53
C PRO A 479 42.93 13.85 93.63
N ILE A 480 43.94 13.21 93.03
CA ILE A 480 44.21 11.79 93.22
C ILE A 480 44.49 11.55 94.71
N LYS A 481 43.54 10.96 95.44
CA LYS A 481 43.87 10.28 96.70
C LYS A 481 44.74 9.08 96.35
N LYS A 482 46.04 9.18 96.63
CA LYS A 482 46.88 8.01 96.89
C LYS A 482 46.34 7.36 98.16
N ASP A 483 45.47 6.37 98.01
CA ASP A 483 45.26 5.38 99.06
C ASP A 483 45.91 4.06 98.66
N VAL A 484 46.54 3.49 99.67
CA VAL A 484 47.53 2.42 99.65
C VAL A 484 46.89 1.10 99.22
N VAL A 485 47.67 0.28 98.50
CA VAL A 485 47.39 -1.13 98.19
C VAL A 485 47.00 -1.91 99.47
N PRO A 486 45.98 -2.77 99.41
CA PRO A 486 46.00 -4.01 100.16
C PRO A 486 46.13 -5.20 99.20
N GLU A 487 47.26 -5.86 99.32
CA GLU A 487 47.47 -7.23 98.88
C GLU A 487 46.56 -8.14 99.73
N GLN A 488 45.57 -8.81 99.13
CA GLN A 488 44.86 -9.89 99.81
C GLN A 488 44.27 -10.94 98.85
N LYS A 489 45.06 -12.02 98.73
CA LYS A 489 44.73 -13.45 98.82
C LYS A 489 43.86 -14.12 97.75
N GLU A 490 44.53 -15.01 97.01
CA GLU A 490 43.99 -16.23 96.42
C GLU A 490 42.92 -16.88 97.31
N LYS A 491 41.78 -17.20 96.70
CA LYS A 491 40.82 -18.17 97.23
C LYS A 491 40.72 -19.34 96.26
N VAL A 492 41.21 -20.48 96.74
CA VAL A 492 41.25 -21.79 96.08
C VAL A 492 39.89 -22.50 96.28
N VAL A 493 39.17 -22.75 95.17
CA VAL A 493 38.47 -23.99 94.71
C VAL A 493 37.23 -24.49 95.52
N PRO A 494 36.17 -25.05 94.87
CA PRO A 494 36.17 -26.48 94.54
C PRO A 494 35.86 -26.83 93.07
N GLU A 495 36.64 -27.77 92.55
CA GLU A 495 36.39 -28.65 91.41
C GLU A 495 35.12 -29.49 91.63
N GLN A 496 34.40 -29.79 90.53
CA GLN A 496 33.63 -31.02 90.23
C GLN A 496 32.62 -30.67 89.10
N LYS A 497 32.45 -31.39 87.97
CA LYS A 497 32.91 -32.69 87.47
C LYS A 497 32.78 -32.69 85.94
N GLU A 498 33.75 -33.29 85.25
CA GLU A 498 33.59 -33.79 83.87
C GLU A 498 32.49 -34.86 83.79
N LYS A 499 31.67 -34.81 82.73
CA LYS A 499 30.94 -35.97 82.18
C LYS A 499 30.56 -35.79 80.69
N VAL A 500 31.39 -36.40 79.83
CA VAL A 500 31.10 -37.22 78.62
C VAL A 500 30.13 -36.69 77.50
N VAL A 501 30.72 -36.28 76.36
CA VAL A 501 30.51 -36.60 74.90
C VAL A 501 29.24 -37.44 74.51
N PRO A 502 28.47 -37.12 73.43
CA PRO A 502 28.88 -37.42 72.04
C PRO A 502 28.70 -36.32 70.98
N GLU A 503 29.60 -36.38 69.99
CA GLU A 503 29.48 -35.82 68.64
C GLU A 503 28.10 -36.11 68.03
N GLN A 504 27.53 -35.13 67.33
CA GLN A 504 26.82 -35.41 66.07
C GLN A 504 26.61 -34.16 65.20
N LYS A 505 27.27 -34.23 64.03
CA LYS A 505 26.91 -33.74 62.69
C LYS A 505 26.91 -32.22 62.42
N GLU A 506 28.01 -31.79 61.79
CA GLU A 506 28.03 -30.74 60.78
C GLU A 506 26.89 -30.95 59.77
N ILE A 507 26.00 -29.96 59.65
CA ILE A 507 25.21 -29.75 58.45
C ILE A 507 25.99 -28.77 57.59
N VAL A 508 26.77 -29.33 56.66
CA VAL A 508 27.32 -28.61 55.52
C VAL A 508 26.14 -28.22 54.62
N VAL A 509 25.77 -26.94 54.60
CA VAL A 509 24.91 -26.40 53.54
C VAL A 509 25.81 -26.09 52.34
N PRO A 510 25.61 -26.68 51.15
CA PRO A 510 26.52 -26.56 50.03
C PRO A 510 26.49 -25.16 49.39
N GLU A 511 27.64 -24.74 48.85
CA GLU A 511 27.75 -23.67 47.85
C GLU A 511 26.70 -23.84 46.73
N GLN A 512 25.88 -22.82 46.52
CA GLN A 512 25.19 -22.66 45.25
C GLN A 512 26.16 -22.09 44.22
N LYS A 513 26.61 -22.99 43.34
CA LYS A 513 27.33 -22.77 42.10
C LYS A 513 26.64 -21.72 41.21
N GLU A 514 27.47 -20.99 40.47
CA GLU A 514 27.07 -20.17 39.30
C GLU A 514 26.01 -20.88 38.46
N LYS A 515 24.89 -20.17 38.21
CA LYS A 515 24.02 -20.49 37.08
C LYS A 515 24.57 -19.80 35.84
N VAL A 516 25.24 -20.60 35.02
CA VAL A 516 25.49 -20.32 33.61
C VAL A 516 24.13 -20.19 32.90
N VAL A 517 23.96 -19.08 32.18
CA VAL A 517 22.83 -18.82 31.27
C VAL A 517 22.90 -19.82 30.10
N PRO A 518 21.82 -20.56 29.77
CA PRO A 518 21.79 -21.29 28.52
C PRO A 518 21.55 -20.33 27.35
N GLU A 519 22.41 -20.41 26.34
CA GLU A 519 22.15 -19.89 24.98
C GLU A 519 20.80 -20.41 24.46
N GLN A 520 20.00 -19.51 23.91
CA GLN A 520 18.86 -19.86 23.06
C GLN A 520 19.39 -20.54 21.80
N LYS A 521 19.16 -21.84 21.67
CA LYS A 521 19.21 -22.54 20.37
C LYS A 521 17.90 -22.31 19.61
N GLU A 522 18.03 -22.08 18.31
CA GLU A 522 16.97 -21.89 17.33
C GLU A 522 15.80 -22.88 17.47
N LYS A 523 14.58 -22.36 17.23
CA LYS A 523 13.42 -23.17 16.87
C LYS A 523 13.65 -23.75 15.46
N VAL A 524 13.90 -25.06 15.38
CA VAL A 524 13.70 -25.82 14.14
C VAL A 524 12.23 -26.19 14.03
N VAL A 525 11.63 -25.84 12.89
CA VAL A 525 10.27 -26.16 12.45
C VAL A 525 10.11 -27.69 12.30
N PRO A 526 9.01 -28.33 12.75
CA PRO A 526 8.72 -29.71 12.37
C PRO A 526 8.23 -29.75 10.92
N GLU A 527 8.92 -30.54 10.11
CA GLU A 527 8.51 -30.96 8.77
C GLU A 527 7.21 -31.79 8.87
N GLN A 528 6.20 -31.43 8.06
CA GLN A 528 4.98 -32.21 7.89
C GLN A 528 5.31 -33.59 7.31
N LYS A 529 5.03 -34.66 8.05
CA LYS A 529 4.92 -36.00 7.46
C LYS A 529 3.55 -36.15 6.81
N GLU A 530 3.57 -36.48 5.52
CA GLU A 530 2.42 -36.88 4.72
C GLU A 530 1.58 -37.97 5.40
N ILE A 531 0.27 -37.79 5.28
CA ILE A 531 -0.74 -38.81 5.56
C ILE A 531 -0.73 -39.79 4.38
N ILE A 532 -0.22 -41.00 4.59
CA ILE A 532 -0.38 -42.11 3.63
C ILE A 532 -1.78 -42.69 3.84
N VAL A 533 -2.59 -42.61 2.78
CA VAL A 533 -3.91 -43.25 2.66
C VAL A 533 -3.74 -44.78 2.56
N PRO A 534 -4.45 -45.61 3.34
CA PRO A 534 -4.51 -47.05 3.10
C PRO A 534 -5.39 -47.32 1.87
N LYS A 535 -4.81 -47.89 0.81
CA LYS A 535 -5.58 -48.57 -0.25
C LYS A 535 -5.98 -49.97 0.24
N GLU A 536 -7.26 -50.28 0.12
CA GLU A 536 -7.82 -51.62 0.26
C GLU A 536 -7.14 -52.64 -0.68
N PRO A 537 -6.99 -53.91 -0.28
CA PRO A 537 -6.64 -54.98 -1.19
C PRO A 537 -7.89 -55.50 -1.94
N VAL A 538 -7.84 -55.42 -3.27
CA VAL A 538 -8.73 -56.11 -4.22
C VAL A 538 -8.14 -57.51 -4.50
N PRO A 539 -8.97 -58.56 -4.69
CA PRO A 539 -8.57 -59.95 -4.44
C PRO A 539 -7.77 -60.61 -5.58
N GLU A 540 -7.07 -61.68 -5.21
CA GLU A 540 -6.36 -62.61 -6.08
C GLU A 540 -7.23 -63.08 -7.26
N ARG A 541 -6.67 -62.96 -8.47
CA ARG A 541 -7.10 -63.75 -9.62
C ARG A 541 -5.95 -64.66 -10.04
N SER A 542 -6.20 -65.94 -9.82
CA SER A 542 -5.47 -67.10 -10.31
C SER A 542 -5.19 -67.01 -11.82
N SER A 543 -3.94 -67.29 -12.19
CA SER A 543 -3.59 -67.79 -13.51
C SER A 543 -3.99 -69.26 -13.61
N SER A 544 -4.97 -69.58 -14.45
CA SER A 544 -5.12 -70.90 -15.06
C SER A 544 -4.80 -70.76 -16.55
N SER A 545 -3.82 -71.55 -16.97
CA SER A 545 -3.69 -72.22 -18.26
C SER A 545 -4.98 -72.29 -19.11
N GLU A 546 -4.95 -71.74 -20.32
CA GLU A 546 -4.96 -72.42 -21.64
C GLU A 546 -4.91 -71.38 -22.77
#